data_AF-A0A1V4AMM7-F1
#
_entry.id   AF-A0A1V4AMM7-F1
#
_cell.length_a   1.000
_cell.length_b   1.000
_cell.length_c   1.000
_cell.angle_alpha   90.00
_cell.angle_beta   90.00
_cell.angle_gamma   90.00
#
_symmetry.space_group_name_H-M   'P 1'
#
loop_
_entity.id
_entity.type
_entity.pdbx_description
1 polymer ?
#
loop_
_entity_poly.entity_id
_entity_poly.type
_entity_poly.pdbx_seq_one_letter_code
_entity_poly.pdbx_strand_id
1 'polypeptide(L)'
;MGRTFRAALLVVLLCIIGSAAFISYKVFFSNPARSIPLLKGSSVIEAVQTLERMGIKARVEEEDSALPRGTVIGQWPEMGVKLRADKVAILKVSRGSEKLPLPDLRGLTEKQAVARLEEAGFVLGEVQKINHERPAGVVIAQNPAAPVSISQSREVGLLISLGPAAASGMVIVPDLVQRDEKTAEALARESSLRPRVEYVYSNSSPQGMVVSMNPAAGQRVARGADVHLRVASWDRKLAPQQDGGEKSGGGAKVIVVEPGIDPDTAAVQNRQGDGAAQTSPDDKKQPPAETKKKVASIRYQAPPVSNQTLVIELIDKEGEHTLVNRKAKAGEYIKINAPYVGEAVVTIYLGGNFVWQDRYN
;
A
#
# COMPACT_ATOMS: atom_id res chain seq x y z
N MET A 1 -59.73 36.92 -52.31
CA MET A 1 -59.37 36.51 -50.93
C MET A 1 -59.52 37.69 -50.00
N GLY A 2 -60.46 37.62 -49.06
CA GLY A 2 -60.76 38.71 -48.14
C GLY A 2 -59.57 39.05 -47.24
N ARG A 3 -59.49 40.31 -46.78
CA ARG A 3 -58.46 40.79 -45.86
C ARG A 3 -58.28 39.89 -44.63
N THR A 4 -59.37 39.26 -44.17
CA THR A 4 -59.41 38.29 -43.08
C THR A 4 -58.64 37.00 -43.39
N PHE A 5 -58.67 36.50 -44.64
CA PHE A 5 -57.96 35.30 -45.05
C PHE A 5 -56.43 35.52 -45.11
N ARG A 6 -56.00 36.69 -45.58
CA ARG A 6 -54.58 37.08 -45.58
C ARG A 6 -54.04 37.31 -44.17
N ALA A 7 -54.85 37.90 -43.28
CA ALA A 7 -54.50 38.05 -41.87
C ALA A 7 -54.38 36.68 -41.17
N ALA A 8 -55.31 35.76 -41.42
CA ALA A 8 -55.26 34.40 -40.87
C ALA A 8 -53.99 33.65 -41.32
N LEU A 9 -53.61 33.77 -42.60
CA LEU A 9 -52.41 33.11 -43.14
C LEU A 9 -51.11 33.67 -42.53
N LEU A 10 -51.04 34.99 -42.28
CA LEU A 10 -49.92 35.62 -41.59
C LEU A 10 -49.78 35.16 -40.13
N VAL A 11 -50.91 35.01 -39.42
CA VAL A 11 -50.90 34.52 -38.02
C VAL A 11 -50.39 33.09 -37.96
N VAL A 12 -50.85 32.21 -38.87
CA VAL A 12 -50.37 30.82 -38.94
C VAL A 12 -48.87 30.76 -39.24
N LEU A 13 -48.39 31.57 -40.18
CA LEU A 13 -46.96 31.64 -40.50
C LEU A 13 -46.12 32.11 -39.29
N LEU A 14 -46.59 33.11 -38.54
CA LEU A 14 -45.93 33.59 -37.32
C LEU A 14 -45.89 32.51 -36.23
N CYS A 15 -46.95 31.72 -36.06
CA CYS A 15 -46.96 30.60 -35.11
C CYS A 15 -45.96 29.50 -35.49
N ILE A 16 -45.82 29.20 -36.78
CA ILE A 16 -44.84 28.22 -37.28
C ILE A 16 -43.41 28.72 -37.05
N ILE A 17 -43.14 29.99 -37.37
CA ILE A 17 -41.81 30.59 -37.15
C ILE A 17 -41.51 30.70 -35.65
N GLY A 18 -42.48 31.09 -34.83
CA GLY A 18 -42.33 31.21 -33.38
C GLY A 18 -42.11 29.87 -32.70
N SER A 19 -42.83 28.82 -33.10
CA SER A 19 -42.61 27.45 -32.58
C SER A 19 -41.28 26.88 -33.04
N ALA A 20 -40.90 27.07 -34.31
CA ALA A 20 -39.59 26.67 -34.82
C ALA A 20 -38.45 27.41 -34.08
N ALA A 21 -38.57 28.72 -33.86
CA ALA A 21 -37.61 29.50 -33.08
C ALA A 21 -37.55 29.08 -31.62
N PHE A 22 -38.69 28.76 -30.99
CA PHE A 22 -38.76 28.27 -29.62
C PHE A 22 -38.15 26.87 -29.45
N ILE A 23 -38.41 25.96 -30.39
CA ILE A 23 -37.80 24.63 -30.43
C ILE A 23 -36.30 24.76 -30.69
N SER A 24 -35.89 25.60 -31.64
CA SER A 24 -34.47 25.88 -31.92
C SER A 24 -33.78 26.50 -30.71
N TYR A 25 -34.43 27.41 -29.99
CA TYR A 25 -33.91 27.98 -28.75
C TYR A 25 -33.80 26.91 -27.64
N LYS A 26 -34.79 26.03 -27.50
CA LYS A 26 -34.73 24.90 -26.56
C LYS A 26 -33.59 23.94 -26.87
N VAL A 27 -33.40 23.60 -28.15
CA VAL A 27 -32.37 22.64 -28.59
C VAL A 27 -30.96 23.25 -28.50
N PHE A 28 -30.78 24.53 -28.85
CA PHE A 28 -29.46 25.18 -28.88
C PHE A 28 -29.08 25.91 -27.58
N PHE A 29 -30.04 26.41 -26.80
CA PHE A 29 -29.77 27.25 -25.62
C PHE A 29 -30.18 26.64 -24.27
N SER A 30 -30.91 25.50 -24.22
CA SER A 30 -31.40 24.93 -22.96
C SER A 30 -30.63 23.71 -22.44
N ASN A 31 -29.29 23.70 -22.53
CA ASN A 31 -28.48 22.68 -21.84
C ASN A 31 -27.97 23.22 -20.50
N PRO A 32 -28.65 22.91 -19.36
CA PRO A 32 -28.26 23.43 -18.06
C PRO A 32 -26.88 22.88 -17.65
N ALA A 33 -26.02 23.75 -17.13
CA ALA A 33 -24.76 23.33 -16.55
C ALA A 33 -25.00 22.51 -15.27
N ARG A 34 -24.34 21.36 -15.16
CA ARG A 34 -24.44 20.46 -14.00
C ARG A 34 -23.12 20.44 -13.25
N SER A 35 -23.20 20.33 -11.92
CA SER A 35 -22.01 20.28 -11.06
C SER A 35 -21.31 18.94 -11.18
N ILE A 36 -20.03 18.92 -11.52
CA ILE A 36 -19.22 17.71 -11.65
C ILE A 36 -19.04 17.07 -10.26
N PRO A 37 -19.37 15.77 -10.09
CA PRO A 37 -19.14 15.08 -8.83
C PRO A 37 -17.66 14.72 -8.64
N LEU A 38 -17.31 14.23 -7.44
CA LEU A 38 -16.01 13.61 -7.19
C LEU A 38 -16.00 12.22 -7.84
N LEU A 39 -15.15 12.07 -8.85
CA LEU A 39 -14.90 10.85 -9.62
C LEU A 39 -13.49 10.30 -9.38
N LYS A 40 -12.57 11.11 -8.85
CA LYS A 40 -11.24 10.68 -8.44
C LYS A 40 -11.35 9.58 -7.38
N GLY A 41 -10.68 8.45 -7.60
CA GLY A 41 -10.73 7.26 -6.76
C GLY A 41 -11.80 6.25 -7.18
N SER A 42 -12.81 6.64 -7.97
CA SER A 42 -13.82 5.72 -8.50
C SER A 42 -13.28 4.86 -9.64
N SER A 43 -14.01 3.80 -9.98
CA SER A 43 -13.72 3.03 -11.20
C SER A 43 -14.05 3.86 -12.45
N VAL A 44 -13.31 3.67 -13.55
CA VAL A 44 -13.59 4.34 -14.83
C VAL A 44 -15.00 4.07 -15.32
N ILE A 45 -15.52 2.85 -15.09
CA ILE A 45 -16.88 2.46 -15.49
C ILE A 45 -17.91 3.30 -14.74
N GLU A 46 -17.79 3.37 -13.42
CA GLU A 46 -18.69 4.15 -12.57
C GLU A 46 -18.61 5.65 -12.88
N ALA A 47 -17.40 6.16 -13.11
CA ALA A 47 -17.18 7.56 -13.42
C ALA A 47 -17.79 7.96 -14.77
N VAL A 48 -17.58 7.15 -15.81
CA VAL A 48 -18.17 7.36 -17.14
C VAL A 48 -19.70 7.28 -17.05
N GLN A 49 -20.26 6.25 -16.39
CA GLN A 49 -21.71 6.12 -16.21
C GLN A 49 -22.32 7.31 -15.44
N THR A 50 -21.59 7.86 -14.48
CA THR A 50 -22.05 9.03 -13.72
C THR A 50 -22.09 10.28 -14.60
N LEU A 51 -21.06 10.51 -15.43
CA LEU A 51 -21.03 11.60 -16.39
C LEU A 51 -22.08 11.44 -17.50
N GLU A 52 -22.29 10.21 -18.00
CA GLU A 52 -23.31 9.92 -19.01
C GLU A 52 -24.73 10.19 -18.51
N ARG A 53 -25.06 9.80 -17.27
CA ARG A 53 -26.34 10.15 -16.61
C ARG A 53 -26.51 11.67 -16.47
N MET A 54 -25.40 12.40 -16.39
CA MET A 54 -25.39 13.85 -16.37
C MET A 54 -25.52 14.48 -17.76
N GLY A 55 -25.49 13.68 -18.83
CA GLY A 55 -25.45 14.16 -20.21
C GLY A 55 -24.09 14.75 -20.59
N ILE A 56 -23.04 14.49 -19.82
CA ILE A 56 -21.69 15.00 -20.02
C ILE A 56 -20.86 13.93 -20.71
N LYS A 57 -20.16 14.28 -21.79
CA LYS A 57 -19.27 13.36 -22.47
C LYS A 57 -17.98 13.20 -21.67
N ALA A 58 -17.50 11.98 -21.51
CA ALA A 58 -16.21 11.70 -20.89
C ALA A 58 -15.13 11.44 -21.95
N ARG A 59 -13.94 12.00 -21.77
CA ARG A 59 -12.72 11.62 -22.48
C ARG A 59 -11.81 10.94 -21.48
N VAL A 60 -11.40 9.71 -21.77
CA VAL A 60 -10.50 8.94 -20.90
C VAL A 60 -9.09 9.06 -21.44
N GLU A 61 -8.17 9.44 -20.57
CA GLU A 61 -6.73 9.45 -20.83
C GLU A 61 -6.07 8.49 -19.85
N GLU A 62 -5.26 7.58 -20.37
CA GLU A 62 -4.59 6.57 -19.57
C GLU A 62 -3.17 7.03 -19.19
N GLU A 63 -2.82 6.94 -17.91
CA GLU A 63 -1.52 7.35 -17.37
C GLU A 63 -1.00 6.28 -16.39
N ASP A 64 0.32 6.12 -16.33
CA ASP A 64 0.93 5.15 -15.41
C ASP A 64 0.82 5.64 -13.97
N SER A 65 0.38 4.76 -13.09
CA SER A 65 0.20 5.08 -11.68
C SER A 65 0.32 3.82 -10.83
N ALA A 66 0.74 3.99 -9.57
CA ALA A 66 0.76 2.92 -8.58
C ALA A 66 -0.64 2.43 -8.18
N LEU A 67 -1.70 3.17 -8.55
CA LEU A 67 -3.08 2.79 -8.29
C LEU A 67 -3.53 1.63 -9.19
N PRO A 68 -4.52 0.81 -8.77
CA PRO A 68 -5.06 -0.27 -9.58
C PRO A 68 -5.49 0.19 -10.98
N ARG A 69 -5.33 -0.69 -11.97
CA ARG A 69 -5.76 -0.41 -13.34
C ARG A 69 -7.26 -0.09 -13.39
N GLY A 70 -7.63 0.96 -14.11
CA GLY A 70 -9.02 1.38 -14.26
C GLY A 70 -9.52 2.31 -13.14
N THR A 71 -8.68 2.67 -12.16
CA THR A 71 -9.00 3.69 -11.16
C THR A 71 -8.79 5.10 -11.73
N VAL A 72 -9.75 6.01 -11.54
CA VAL A 72 -9.61 7.42 -11.93
C VAL A 72 -8.62 8.10 -10.97
N ILE A 73 -7.48 8.54 -11.50
CA ILE A 73 -6.40 9.20 -10.72
C ILE A 73 -6.52 10.72 -10.76
N GLY A 74 -7.20 11.24 -11.76
CA GLY A 74 -7.45 12.67 -11.94
C GLY A 74 -8.72 12.90 -12.71
N GLN A 75 -9.35 14.03 -12.46
CA GLN A 75 -10.53 14.48 -13.20
C GLN A 75 -10.36 15.96 -13.53
N TRP A 76 -10.93 16.36 -14.66
CA TRP A 76 -11.06 17.75 -15.03
C TRP A 76 -12.37 17.96 -15.79
N PRO A 77 -13.22 18.93 -15.43
CA PRO A 77 -13.08 19.88 -14.32
C PRO A 77 -13.08 19.23 -12.92
N GLU A 78 -12.60 19.98 -11.93
CA GLU A 78 -12.63 19.54 -10.53
C GLU A 78 -14.07 19.40 -10.01
N MET A 79 -14.22 18.71 -8.88
CA MET A 79 -15.52 18.53 -8.24
C MET A 79 -16.17 19.89 -7.92
N GLY A 80 -17.50 19.98 -8.05
CA GLY A 80 -18.26 21.19 -7.77
C GLY A 80 -18.34 22.18 -8.95
N VAL A 81 -17.48 22.05 -9.96
CA VAL A 81 -17.49 22.92 -11.14
C VAL A 81 -18.70 22.61 -12.01
N LYS A 82 -19.43 23.65 -12.43
CA LYS A 82 -20.59 23.50 -13.32
C LYS A 82 -20.13 23.36 -14.76
N LEU A 83 -20.34 22.17 -15.34
CA LEU A 83 -20.04 21.88 -16.73
C LEU A 83 -21.32 21.73 -17.56
N ARG A 84 -21.37 22.34 -18.74
CA ARG A 84 -22.49 22.17 -19.67
C ARG A 84 -22.42 20.81 -20.36
N ALA A 85 -23.58 20.22 -20.65
CA ALA A 85 -23.69 18.89 -21.25
C ALA A 85 -23.06 18.77 -22.66
N ASP A 86 -22.86 19.87 -23.37
CA ASP A 86 -22.17 19.88 -24.67
C ASP A 86 -20.63 19.82 -24.55
N LYS A 87 -20.09 19.92 -23.33
CA LYS A 87 -18.65 19.89 -23.06
C LYS A 87 -18.20 18.51 -22.60
N VAL A 88 -16.88 18.32 -22.62
CA VAL A 88 -16.23 17.04 -22.31
C VAL A 88 -15.50 17.15 -20.97
N ALA A 89 -15.74 16.20 -20.08
CA ALA A 89 -14.93 16.01 -18.87
C ALA A 89 -13.79 15.03 -19.19
N ILE A 90 -12.57 15.35 -18.77
CA ILE A 90 -11.38 14.52 -18.95
C ILE A 90 -11.16 13.71 -17.67
N LEU A 91 -11.07 12.40 -17.81
CA LEU A 91 -10.72 11.48 -16.74
C LEU A 91 -9.33 10.90 -17.02
N LYS A 92 -8.40 11.15 -16.11
CA LYS A 92 -7.12 10.44 -16.07
C LYS A 92 -7.30 9.14 -15.34
N VAL A 93 -6.98 8.02 -15.98
CA VAL A 93 -7.20 6.67 -15.46
C VAL A 93 -5.87 5.94 -15.34
N SER A 94 -5.68 5.25 -14.23
CA SER A 94 -4.48 4.44 -13.98
C SER A 94 -4.43 3.27 -14.97
N ARG A 95 -3.30 3.12 -15.66
CA ARG A 95 -2.95 1.88 -16.37
C ARG A 95 -2.49 0.76 -15.43
N GLY A 96 -2.31 1.07 -14.15
CA GLY A 96 -1.53 0.26 -13.22
C GLY A 96 -0.03 0.46 -13.45
N SER A 97 0.79 0.01 -12.52
CA SER A 97 2.23 -0.03 -12.72
C SER A 97 2.60 -1.12 -13.72
N GLU A 98 3.61 -0.83 -14.55
CA GLU A 98 4.15 -1.80 -15.50
C GLU A 98 4.62 -3.05 -14.75
N LYS A 99 4.12 -4.21 -15.19
CA LYS A 99 4.49 -5.50 -14.59
C LYS A 99 5.57 -6.14 -15.43
N LEU A 100 6.76 -6.28 -14.85
CA LEU A 100 7.89 -6.96 -15.47
C LEU A 100 7.93 -8.43 -15.03
N PRO A 101 8.44 -9.35 -15.88
CA PRO A 101 8.60 -10.74 -15.50
C PRO A 101 9.66 -10.87 -14.39
N LEU A 102 9.28 -11.50 -13.28
CA LEU A 102 10.17 -11.77 -12.16
C LEU A 102 11.13 -12.92 -12.51
N PRO A 103 12.46 -12.72 -12.47
CA PRO A 103 13.42 -13.81 -12.65
C PRO A 103 13.28 -14.89 -11.56
N ASP A 104 13.64 -16.12 -11.93
CA ASP A 104 13.81 -17.21 -10.96
C ASP A 104 15.22 -17.14 -10.36
N LEU A 105 15.26 -16.99 -9.04
CA LEU A 105 16.46 -16.80 -8.23
C LEU A 105 16.82 -18.07 -7.45
N ARG A 106 15.98 -19.11 -7.50
CA ARG A 106 16.20 -20.35 -6.76
C ARG A 106 17.48 -21.03 -7.27
N GLY A 107 18.30 -21.50 -6.33
CA GLY A 107 19.58 -22.14 -6.64
C GLY A 107 20.74 -21.16 -6.88
N LEU A 108 20.49 -19.85 -6.98
CA LEU A 108 21.55 -18.85 -7.01
C LEU A 108 22.10 -18.58 -5.61
N THR A 109 23.33 -18.08 -5.55
CA THR A 109 23.87 -17.51 -4.30
C THR A 109 23.19 -16.19 -3.97
N GLU A 110 23.17 -15.79 -2.69
CA GLU A 110 22.64 -14.48 -2.24
C GLU A 110 23.13 -13.33 -3.13
N LYS A 111 24.44 -13.26 -3.38
CA LYS A 111 25.05 -12.22 -4.21
C LYS A 111 24.57 -12.23 -5.66
N GLN A 112 24.45 -13.42 -6.26
CA GLN A 112 23.96 -13.56 -7.65
C GLN A 112 22.47 -13.23 -7.75
N ALA A 113 21.68 -13.61 -6.75
CA ALA A 113 20.25 -13.32 -6.71
C ALA A 113 20.00 -11.81 -6.62
N VAL A 114 20.77 -11.09 -5.78
CA VAL A 114 20.70 -9.63 -5.67
C VAL A 114 21.07 -8.96 -6.99
N ALA A 115 22.21 -9.33 -7.59
CA ALA A 115 22.60 -8.77 -8.89
C ALA A 115 21.54 -9.00 -9.98
N ARG A 116 20.95 -10.20 -10.02
CA ARG A 116 19.91 -10.54 -11.00
C ARG A 116 18.61 -9.77 -10.79
N LEU A 117 18.26 -9.46 -9.54
CA LEU A 117 17.12 -8.61 -9.18
C LEU A 117 17.34 -7.17 -9.63
N GLU A 118 18.52 -6.62 -9.33
CA GLU A 118 18.90 -5.26 -9.71
C GLU A 118 18.93 -5.08 -11.23
N GLU A 119 19.54 -6.03 -11.96
CA GLU A 119 19.54 -6.07 -13.43
C GLU A 119 18.12 -6.12 -14.03
N ALA A 120 17.19 -6.77 -13.32
CA ALA A 120 15.78 -6.86 -13.73
C ALA A 120 14.93 -5.65 -13.25
N GLY A 121 15.53 -4.70 -12.52
CA GLY A 121 14.85 -3.50 -12.02
C GLY A 121 13.90 -3.75 -10.85
N PHE A 122 14.13 -4.81 -10.07
CA PHE A 122 13.38 -5.12 -8.85
C PHE A 122 14.18 -4.78 -7.59
N VAL A 123 13.46 -4.57 -6.49
CA VAL A 123 14.05 -4.26 -5.18
C VAL A 123 14.04 -5.50 -4.30
N LEU A 124 15.15 -5.74 -3.61
CA LEU A 124 15.25 -6.81 -2.61
C LEU A 124 14.40 -6.46 -1.37
N GLY A 125 13.58 -7.41 -0.93
CA GLY A 125 12.79 -7.31 0.28
C GLY A 125 13.41 -8.07 1.46
N GLU A 126 12.55 -8.66 2.28
CA GLU A 126 12.96 -9.44 3.45
C GLU A 126 13.80 -10.68 3.08
N VAL A 127 14.90 -10.87 3.79
CA VAL A 127 15.76 -12.05 3.65
C VAL A 127 15.71 -12.90 4.92
N GLN A 128 15.19 -14.11 4.80
CA GLN A 128 15.14 -15.09 5.90
C GLN A 128 16.17 -16.21 5.66
N LYS A 129 16.75 -16.74 6.73
CA LYS A 129 17.78 -17.79 6.67
C LYS A 129 17.36 -19.00 7.51
N ILE A 130 17.39 -20.19 6.91
CA ILE A 130 16.98 -21.46 7.58
C ILE A 130 17.95 -22.60 7.26
N ASN A 131 18.04 -23.60 8.13
CA ASN A 131 18.73 -24.84 7.81
C ASN A 131 17.98 -25.60 6.70
N HIS A 132 18.70 -26.08 5.69
CA HIS A 132 18.15 -26.83 4.56
C HIS A 132 19.23 -27.73 3.97
N GLU A 133 18.85 -28.82 3.30
CA GLU A 133 19.80 -29.75 2.65
C GLU A 133 20.69 -29.10 1.56
N ARG A 134 20.32 -27.90 1.07
CA ARG A 134 21.11 -27.18 0.07
C ARG A 134 22.34 -26.54 0.72
N PRO A 135 23.44 -26.31 -0.03
CA PRO A 135 24.60 -25.60 0.50
C PRO A 135 24.26 -24.24 1.12
N ALA A 136 25.04 -23.83 2.12
CA ALA A 136 24.85 -22.55 2.78
C ALA A 136 25.03 -21.37 1.79
N GLY A 137 24.22 -20.33 1.95
CA GLY A 137 24.25 -19.13 1.10
C GLY A 137 23.47 -19.24 -0.22
N VAL A 138 22.80 -20.35 -0.46
CA VAL A 138 21.98 -20.59 -1.67
C VAL A 138 20.51 -20.25 -1.41
N VAL A 139 19.87 -19.57 -2.35
CA VAL A 139 18.43 -19.27 -2.32
C VAL A 139 17.61 -20.56 -2.45
N ILE A 140 16.80 -20.83 -1.44
CA ILE A 140 15.86 -21.94 -1.36
C ILE A 140 14.59 -21.59 -2.12
N ALA A 141 14.02 -20.44 -1.79
CA ALA A 141 12.75 -19.94 -2.30
C ALA A 141 12.76 -18.41 -2.39
N GLN A 142 11.82 -17.87 -3.15
CA GLN A 142 11.58 -16.44 -3.28
C GLN A 142 10.09 -16.13 -3.14
N ASN A 143 9.76 -14.92 -2.72
CA ASN A 143 8.39 -14.43 -2.64
C ASN A 143 8.29 -13.03 -3.29
N PRO A 144 7.49 -12.83 -4.35
CA PRO A 144 6.63 -13.81 -5.01
C PRO A 144 7.37 -14.95 -5.74
N ALA A 145 6.73 -16.12 -5.83
CA ALA A 145 7.29 -17.27 -6.54
C ALA A 145 7.23 -17.07 -8.07
N ALA A 146 8.37 -17.26 -8.76
CA ALA A 146 8.43 -17.25 -10.22
C ALA A 146 7.92 -18.59 -10.82
N PRO A 147 7.34 -18.59 -12.03
CA PRO A 147 7.16 -17.45 -12.94
C PRO A 147 5.93 -16.59 -12.59
N VAL A 148 6.13 -15.27 -12.49
CA VAL A 148 5.05 -14.28 -12.30
C VAL A 148 5.54 -12.91 -12.78
N SER A 149 4.62 -12.02 -13.20
CA SER A 149 4.96 -10.63 -13.49
C SER A 149 4.49 -9.71 -12.35
N ILE A 150 5.38 -8.86 -11.85
CA ILE A 150 5.12 -7.97 -10.71
C ILE A 150 5.53 -6.54 -11.02
N SER A 151 4.96 -5.59 -10.27
CA SER A 151 5.36 -4.18 -10.32
C SER A 151 6.83 -4.04 -9.88
N GLN A 152 7.59 -3.16 -10.52
CA GLN A 152 8.97 -2.83 -10.10
C GLN A 152 9.04 -2.33 -8.65
N SER A 153 7.98 -1.68 -8.18
CA SER A 153 7.86 -1.20 -6.80
C SER A 153 7.59 -2.29 -5.77
N ARG A 154 7.33 -3.53 -6.19
CA ARG A 154 7.08 -4.64 -5.27
C ARG A 154 8.39 -5.30 -4.90
N GLU A 155 8.66 -5.35 -3.61
CA GLU A 155 9.84 -6.02 -3.06
C GLU A 155 9.77 -7.55 -3.23
N VAL A 156 10.93 -8.15 -3.44
CA VAL A 156 11.10 -9.60 -3.58
C VAL A 156 11.86 -10.15 -2.39
N GLY A 157 11.19 -10.91 -1.55
CA GLY A 157 11.80 -11.58 -0.41
C GLY A 157 12.51 -12.88 -0.80
N LEU A 158 13.58 -13.21 -0.07
CA LEU A 158 14.40 -14.41 -0.29
C LEU A 158 14.45 -15.29 0.95
N LEU A 159 14.41 -16.60 0.74
CA LEU A 159 14.70 -17.61 1.76
C LEU A 159 16.03 -18.28 1.41
N ILE A 160 17.01 -18.20 2.29
CA ILE A 160 18.39 -18.64 2.04
C ILE A 160 18.76 -19.81 2.96
N SER A 161 19.50 -20.77 2.43
CA SER A 161 20.00 -21.92 3.19
C SER A 161 21.16 -21.53 4.11
N LEU A 162 21.12 -22.00 5.35
CA LEU A 162 22.24 -22.04 6.29
C LEU A 162 23.06 -23.34 6.16
N GLY A 163 22.69 -24.22 5.24
CA GLY A 163 23.26 -25.56 5.10
C GLY A 163 22.50 -26.62 5.90
N PRO A 164 22.85 -27.91 5.72
CA PRO A 164 22.20 -29.01 6.42
C PRO A 164 22.27 -28.84 7.94
N ALA A 165 21.24 -29.24 8.68
CA ALA A 165 21.24 -29.15 10.15
C ALA A 165 22.42 -29.94 10.79
N ALA A 166 22.87 -31.02 10.15
CA ALA A 166 24.08 -31.74 10.55
C ALA A 166 25.36 -30.85 10.49
N ALA A 167 25.39 -29.85 9.61
CA ALA A 167 26.46 -28.88 9.49
C ALA A 167 26.38 -27.74 10.53
N SER A 168 25.21 -27.48 11.13
CA SER A 168 25.10 -26.57 12.29
C SER A 168 25.69 -27.14 13.58
N GLY A 169 26.21 -28.39 13.53
CA GLY A 169 26.93 -29.00 14.63
C GLY A 169 26.08 -29.20 15.88
N MET A 170 24.74 -29.32 15.77
CA MET A 170 23.88 -29.65 16.89
C MET A 170 23.27 -31.04 16.73
N VAL A 171 23.24 -31.81 17.82
CA VAL A 171 22.72 -33.18 17.92
C VAL A 171 21.69 -33.23 19.05
N ILE A 172 20.63 -34.03 18.89
CA ILE A 172 19.68 -34.34 19.96
C ILE A 172 20.30 -35.42 20.85
N VAL A 173 20.30 -35.20 22.17
CA VAL A 173 20.77 -36.21 23.13
C VAL A 173 19.78 -37.39 23.14
N PRO A 174 20.23 -38.61 22.76
CA PRO A 174 19.37 -39.79 22.80
C PRO A 174 19.05 -40.18 24.25
N ASP A 175 17.97 -40.92 24.47
CA ASP A 175 17.69 -41.48 25.79
C ASP A 175 18.61 -42.69 26.07
N LEU A 176 19.52 -42.51 27.03
CA LEU A 176 20.50 -43.50 27.44
C LEU A 176 20.19 -44.08 28.83
N VAL A 177 19.14 -43.60 29.52
CA VAL A 177 18.74 -44.09 30.84
C VAL A 177 18.16 -45.50 30.72
N GLN A 178 18.35 -46.34 31.74
CA GLN A 178 17.93 -47.76 31.75
C GLN A 178 18.60 -48.65 30.67
N ARG A 179 19.61 -48.15 29.96
CA ARG A 179 20.44 -48.95 29.04
C ARG A 179 21.68 -49.47 29.76
N ASP A 180 22.25 -50.55 29.23
CA ASP A 180 23.56 -51.02 29.66
C ASP A 180 24.66 -50.04 29.22
N GLU A 181 25.73 -49.91 30.00
CA GLU A 181 26.85 -49.00 29.77
C GLU A 181 27.41 -49.10 28.34
N LYS A 182 27.64 -50.33 27.85
CA LYS A 182 28.25 -50.57 26.54
C LYS A 182 27.35 -50.08 25.39
N THR A 183 26.06 -50.37 25.46
CA THR A 183 25.06 -49.90 24.49
C THR A 183 24.88 -48.39 24.59
N ALA A 184 24.87 -47.83 25.79
CA ALA A 184 24.75 -46.40 26.01
C ALA A 184 25.94 -45.63 25.42
N GLU A 185 27.18 -46.12 25.62
CA GLU A 185 28.38 -45.54 25.00
C GLU A 185 28.35 -45.63 23.48
N ALA A 186 27.92 -46.77 22.93
CA ALA A 186 27.84 -46.97 21.48
C ALA A 186 26.83 -45.99 20.84
N LEU A 187 25.63 -45.87 21.41
CA LEU A 187 24.58 -44.94 20.96
C LEU A 187 25.03 -43.47 21.09
N ALA A 188 25.73 -43.12 22.16
CA ALA A 188 26.28 -41.78 22.34
C ALA A 188 27.31 -41.45 21.26
N ARG A 189 28.25 -42.37 20.98
CA ARG A 189 29.28 -42.18 19.95
C ARG A 189 28.69 -42.16 18.54
N GLU A 190 27.70 -42.99 18.25
CA GLU A 190 26.95 -42.98 16.98
C GLU A 190 26.26 -41.64 16.76
N SER A 191 25.70 -41.07 17.83
CA SER A 191 25.13 -39.71 17.83
C SER A 191 26.20 -38.60 17.80
N SER A 192 27.49 -38.92 17.62
CA SER A 192 28.59 -37.97 17.67
C SER A 192 28.72 -37.20 18.99
N LEU A 193 28.41 -37.84 20.13
CA LEU A 193 28.58 -37.33 21.50
C LEU A 193 29.76 -38.04 22.20
N ARG A 194 30.31 -37.43 23.26
CA ARG A 194 31.43 -37.98 24.04
C ARG A 194 30.93 -38.49 25.40
N PRO A 195 30.78 -39.82 25.62
CA PRO A 195 30.32 -40.32 26.91
C PRO A 195 31.40 -40.16 27.98
N ARG A 196 30.99 -39.71 29.17
CA ARG A 196 31.79 -39.62 30.40
C ARG A 196 31.13 -40.44 31.48
N VAL A 197 31.68 -41.62 31.76
CA VAL A 197 31.10 -42.56 32.72
C VAL A 197 31.59 -42.25 34.14
N GLU A 198 30.65 -42.15 35.08
CA GLU A 198 30.87 -42.04 36.51
C GLU A 198 30.10 -43.16 37.21
N TYR A 199 30.76 -43.95 38.05
CA TYR A 199 30.11 -45.03 38.79
C TYR A 199 29.51 -44.51 40.09
N VAL A 200 28.24 -44.85 40.34
CA VAL A 200 27.52 -44.50 41.57
C VAL A 200 27.04 -45.78 42.24
N TYR A 201 27.22 -45.86 43.57
CA TYR A 201 26.79 -47.02 44.32
C TYR A 201 25.26 -47.06 44.35
N SER A 202 24.67 -48.11 43.78
CA SER A 202 23.21 -48.29 43.77
C SER A 202 22.87 -49.77 43.85
N ASN A 203 22.14 -50.17 44.87
CA ASN A 203 21.59 -51.52 45.02
C ASN A 203 20.13 -51.63 44.50
N SER A 204 19.53 -50.52 44.07
CA SER A 204 18.17 -50.48 43.53
C SER A 204 18.13 -50.65 42.01
N SER A 205 19.29 -50.66 41.34
CA SER A 205 19.43 -50.86 39.90
C SER A 205 20.44 -51.97 39.60
N PRO A 206 20.29 -52.71 38.48
CA PRO A 206 21.28 -53.69 38.04
C PRO A 206 22.67 -53.09 37.84
N GLN A 207 23.71 -53.86 38.16
CA GLN A 207 25.09 -53.46 37.91
C GLN A 207 25.33 -53.16 36.42
N GLY A 208 26.00 -52.04 36.12
CA GLY A 208 26.33 -51.63 34.75
C GLY A 208 25.19 -50.91 34.00
N MET A 209 24.08 -50.60 34.68
CA MET A 209 22.97 -49.85 34.10
C MET A 209 23.12 -48.34 34.31
N VAL A 210 22.83 -47.54 33.27
CA VAL A 210 22.80 -46.08 33.38
C VAL A 210 21.58 -45.64 34.21
N VAL A 211 21.84 -45.02 35.37
CA VAL A 211 20.81 -44.54 36.31
C VAL A 211 20.39 -43.10 36.03
N SER A 212 21.29 -42.28 35.50
CA SER A 212 20.99 -40.91 35.10
C SER A 212 22.01 -40.40 34.10
N MET A 213 21.62 -39.38 33.35
CA MET A 213 22.51 -38.72 32.40
C MET A 213 22.31 -37.20 32.42
N ASN A 214 23.36 -36.48 32.05
CA ASN A 214 23.34 -35.04 31.85
C ASN A 214 24.23 -34.69 30.63
N PRO A 215 23.73 -33.98 29.60
CA PRO A 215 22.39 -33.38 29.46
C PRO A 215 21.23 -34.38 29.35
N ALA A 216 20.00 -33.92 29.58
CA ALA A 216 18.80 -34.78 29.59
C ALA A 216 18.38 -35.21 28.17
N ALA A 217 17.58 -36.27 28.08
CA ALA A 217 17.11 -36.81 26.81
C ALA A 217 16.31 -35.75 26.04
N GLY A 218 16.49 -35.69 24.72
CA GLY A 218 15.79 -34.72 23.86
C GLY A 218 16.40 -33.32 23.83
N GLN A 219 17.36 -33.01 24.73
CA GLN A 219 18.06 -31.73 24.70
C GLN A 219 18.96 -31.60 23.46
N ARG A 220 19.07 -30.39 22.91
CA ARG A 220 19.95 -30.10 21.76
C ARG A 220 21.31 -29.63 22.25
N VAL A 221 22.38 -30.31 21.84
CA VAL A 221 23.76 -30.04 22.27
C VAL A 221 24.69 -29.95 21.06
N ALA A 222 25.85 -29.33 21.23
CA ALA A 222 26.85 -29.29 20.17
C ALA A 222 27.42 -30.69 19.87
N ARG A 223 27.83 -30.93 18.63
CA ARG A 223 28.51 -32.16 18.20
C ARG A 223 29.82 -32.29 18.97
N GLY A 224 30.07 -33.46 19.52
CA GLY A 224 31.22 -33.73 20.37
C GLY A 224 31.08 -33.20 21.81
N ALA A 225 29.89 -32.72 22.22
CA ALA A 225 29.61 -32.39 23.61
C ALA A 225 29.77 -33.63 24.52
N ASP A 226 30.22 -33.39 25.74
CA ASP A 226 30.32 -34.42 26.78
C ASP A 226 28.92 -34.76 27.32
N VAL A 227 28.62 -36.05 27.45
CA VAL A 227 27.42 -36.57 28.12
C VAL A 227 27.87 -37.36 29.33
N HIS A 228 27.56 -36.85 30.52
CA HIS A 228 27.88 -37.51 31.79
C HIS A 228 26.85 -38.60 32.05
N LEU A 229 27.31 -39.85 32.10
CA LEU A 229 26.52 -41.03 32.39
C LEU A 229 26.85 -41.51 33.80
N ARG A 230 25.85 -41.54 34.67
CA ARG A 230 25.98 -42.18 35.97
C ARG A 230 25.54 -43.63 35.84
N VAL A 231 26.44 -44.55 36.15
CA VAL A 231 26.23 -46.00 36.01
C VAL A 231 26.18 -46.65 37.39
N ALA A 232 25.18 -47.50 37.62
CA ALA A 232 25.04 -48.25 38.85
C ALA A 232 26.18 -49.25 39.03
N SER A 233 26.87 -49.17 40.16
CA SER A 233 27.88 -50.14 40.60
C SER A 233 27.53 -50.69 41.98
N TRP A 234 27.79 -51.97 42.19
CA TRP A 234 27.72 -52.59 43.53
C TRP A 234 29.08 -52.56 44.24
N ASP A 235 30.15 -52.19 43.55
CA ASP A 235 31.48 -52.05 44.12
C ASP A 235 31.67 -50.63 44.70
N ARG A 236 31.67 -50.53 46.02
CA ARG A 236 31.92 -49.27 46.76
C ARG A 236 33.32 -48.70 46.53
N LYS A 237 34.27 -49.49 46.04
CA LYS A 237 35.62 -48.99 45.72
C LYS A 237 35.63 -48.20 44.41
N LEU A 238 34.75 -48.56 43.47
CA LEU A 238 34.60 -47.89 42.17
C LEU A 238 33.64 -46.70 42.24
N ALA A 239 32.79 -46.64 43.26
CA ALA A 239 31.83 -45.57 43.48
C ALA A 239 32.01 -44.97 44.90
N PRO A 240 32.97 -44.05 45.10
CA PRO A 240 33.16 -43.41 46.39
C PRO A 240 31.89 -42.67 46.81
N GLN A 241 31.42 -43.00 48.01
CA GLN A 241 30.22 -42.41 48.60
C GLN A 241 30.50 -40.93 48.90
N GLN A 242 29.79 -40.01 48.26
CA GLN A 242 29.68 -38.64 48.77
C GLN A 242 28.88 -38.71 50.07
N ASP A 243 29.60 -38.72 51.19
CA ASP A 243 29.03 -38.66 52.53
C ASP A 243 28.40 -37.27 52.71
N GLY A 244 27.07 -37.21 52.74
CA GLY A 244 26.35 -35.93 52.74
C GLY A 244 24.84 -36.07 52.62
N GLY A 245 24.22 -36.61 53.66
CA GLY A 245 22.85 -36.31 54.10
C GLY A 245 21.77 -36.04 53.05
N GLU A 246 20.96 -37.05 52.79
CA GLU A 246 19.60 -36.88 52.28
C GLU A 246 18.77 -36.06 53.29
N LYS A 247 18.63 -34.76 53.04
CA LYS A 247 17.44 -34.01 53.45
C LYS A 247 16.55 -33.85 52.22
N SER A 248 15.48 -34.63 52.23
CA SER A 248 14.21 -34.27 51.60
C SER A 248 13.90 -32.80 51.89
N GLY A 249 13.74 -31.99 50.84
CA GLY A 249 13.32 -30.60 50.96
C GLY A 249 13.60 -29.73 49.73
N GLY A 250 12.58 -29.55 48.89
CA GLY A 250 12.33 -28.26 48.25
C GLY A 250 12.94 -28.01 46.86
N GLY A 251 12.09 -28.21 45.84
CA GLY A 251 11.98 -27.39 44.63
C GLY A 251 13.24 -26.72 44.06
N ALA A 252 13.78 -27.31 42.99
CA ALA A 252 14.57 -26.55 42.04
C ALA A 252 13.70 -25.43 41.44
N LYS A 253 14.11 -24.19 41.72
CA LYS A 253 13.60 -22.96 41.14
C LYS A 253 13.87 -22.99 39.64
N VAL A 254 12.87 -23.37 38.86
CA VAL A 254 12.87 -23.18 37.42
C VAL A 254 12.72 -21.68 37.16
N ILE A 255 13.72 -21.06 36.54
CA ILE A 255 13.55 -19.75 35.93
C ILE A 255 12.80 -20.01 34.62
N VAL A 256 11.47 -20.09 34.70
CA VAL A 256 10.60 -19.93 33.55
C VAL A 256 10.33 -18.44 33.42
N VAL A 257 10.80 -17.87 32.33
CA VAL A 257 10.31 -16.58 31.84
C VAL A 257 8.97 -16.88 31.17
N GLU A 258 7.86 -16.57 31.85
CA GLU A 258 6.55 -16.48 31.20
C GLU A 258 6.30 -15.04 30.75
N PRO A 259 5.87 -14.83 29.49
CA PRO A 259 5.23 -13.60 29.07
C PRO A 259 3.74 -13.65 29.46
N GLY A 260 3.27 -12.60 30.12
CA GLY A 260 1.87 -12.42 30.47
C GLY A 260 1.00 -12.11 29.25
N ILE A 261 -0.18 -12.72 29.19
CA ILE A 261 -1.35 -12.23 28.46
C ILE A 261 -2.57 -12.38 29.38
N ASP A 262 -3.35 -11.31 29.41
CA ASP A 262 -4.51 -11.03 30.24
C ASP A 262 -5.63 -12.07 30.17
N PRO A 263 -6.57 -12.02 31.14
CA PRO A 263 -7.95 -12.08 30.73
C PRO A 263 -8.80 -10.96 31.33
N ASP A 264 -9.61 -10.43 30.42
CA ASP A 264 -10.75 -9.56 30.63
C ASP A 264 -11.84 -10.24 31.49
N THR A 265 -12.60 -9.43 32.23
CA THR A 265 -14.07 -9.41 32.31
C THR A 265 -14.62 -9.15 33.72
N ALA A 266 -15.21 -7.94 33.87
CA ALA A 266 -16.43 -7.56 34.61
C ALA A 266 -16.64 -7.99 36.09
N ALA A 267 -17.25 -7.23 36.99
CA ALA A 267 -17.77 -5.85 37.03
C ALA A 267 -18.30 -5.57 38.47
N VAL A 268 -18.60 -4.29 38.73
CA VAL A 268 -19.64 -3.74 39.63
C VAL A 268 -19.27 -3.29 41.07
N GLN A 269 -19.61 -2.00 41.31
CA GLN A 269 -19.88 -1.26 42.56
C GLN A 269 -18.65 -0.78 43.37
N ASN A 270 -18.56 0.45 43.87
CA ASN A 270 -19.59 1.39 44.31
C ASN A 270 -19.02 2.82 44.56
N ARG A 271 -19.90 3.82 44.38
CA ARG A 271 -20.15 5.04 45.20
C ARG A 271 -19.20 6.26 45.25
N GLN A 272 -19.89 7.41 45.07
CA GLN A 272 -19.79 8.73 45.74
C GLN A 272 -18.51 9.56 45.53
N GLY A 273 -18.59 10.70 44.84
CA GLY A 273 -19.09 12.01 45.32
C GLY A 273 -17.87 12.95 45.25
N ASP A 274 -17.87 14.25 44.95
CA ASP A 274 -18.84 15.33 44.83
C ASP A 274 -18.17 16.48 44.05
N GLY A 275 -18.96 17.43 43.54
CA GLY A 275 -18.63 18.86 43.72
C GLY A 275 -17.79 19.60 42.66
N ALA A 276 -18.50 20.17 41.68
CA ALA A 276 -18.44 21.57 41.20
C ALA A 276 -17.09 22.32 41.05
N ALA A 277 -16.80 22.83 39.84
CA ALA A 277 -17.19 24.19 39.43
C ALA A 277 -16.61 24.55 38.05
N GLN A 278 -17.45 25.19 37.24
CA GLN A 278 -17.19 25.71 35.89
C GLN A 278 -16.29 26.95 35.91
N THR A 279 -15.56 27.19 34.82
CA THR A 279 -15.59 28.48 34.09
C THR A 279 -15.15 28.29 32.63
N SER A 280 -15.86 28.97 31.74
CA SER A 280 -15.78 28.96 30.26
C SER A 280 -14.48 29.57 29.70
N PRO A 281 -14.24 29.42 28.38
CA PRO A 281 -13.82 30.58 27.60
C PRO A 281 -14.52 30.73 26.23
N ASP A 282 -15.13 31.90 26.08
CA ASP A 282 -15.10 32.87 24.98
C ASP A 282 -15.03 32.44 23.50
N ASP A 283 -16.05 32.97 22.79
CA ASP A 283 -16.07 33.32 21.37
C ASP A 283 -14.81 34.09 20.90
N LYS A 284 -14.13 33.57 19.87
CA LYS A 284 -13.42 34.39 18.89
C LYS A 284 -13.64 33.88 17.46
N LYS A 285 -14.50 34.61 16.76
CA LYS A 285 -14.70 34.59 15.31
C LYS A 285 -13.46 35.19 14.62
N GLN A 286 -12.65 34.34 13.98
CA GLN A 286 -11.52 34.76 13.14
C GLN A 286 -12.06 35.28 11.78
N PRO A 287 -11.66 36.45 11.27
CA PRO A 287 -12.01 36.89 9.90
C PRO A 287 -11.25 36.06 8.85
N PRO A 288 -11.80 35.84 7.64
CA PRO A 288 -11.10 35.10 6.59
C PRO A 288 -9.87 35.87 6.07
N ALA A 289 -8.78 35.12 5.85
CA ALA A 289 -7.51 35.63 5.34
C ALA A 289 -7.65 36.25 3.94
N GLU A 290 -7.11 37.46 3.75
CA GLU A 290 -6.96 38.10 2.45
C GLU A 290 -6.03 37.28 1.54
N THR A 291 -6.57 36.73 0.46
CA THR A 291 -5.84 36.02 -0.59
C THR A 291 -5.03 37.01 -1.43
N LYS A 292 -3.69 36.91 -1.40
CA LYS A 292 -2.80 37.68 -2.29
C LYS A 292 -3.11 37.35 -3.77
N LYS A 293 -3.55 38.34 -4.55
CA LYS A 293 -3.82 38.21 -5.99
C LYS A 293 -2.51 38.26 -6.79
N LYS A 294 -2.20 37.21 -7.54
CA LYS A 294 -1.09 37.13 -8.53
C LYS A 294 -1.55 37.70 -9.88
N VAL A 295 -0.66 37.90 -10.87
CA VAL A 295 -1.02 38.52 -12.16
C VAL A 295 -0.58 37.66 -13.35
N ALA A 296 -1.51 37.25 -14.20
CA ALA A 296 -1.26 36.52 -15.45
C ALA A 296 -1.02 37.52 -16.60
N SER A 297 0.10 37.38 -17.33
CA SER A 297 0.48 38.25 -18.44
C SER A 297 0.20 37.58 -19.78
N ILE A 298 -0.98 37.82 -20.34
CA ILE A 298 -1.48 37.15 -21.54
C ILE A 298 -1.09 37.94 -22.78
N ARG A 299 -0.55 37.25 -23.78
CA ARG A 299 -0.16 37.83 -25.07
C ARG A 299 -0.71 36.98 -26.20
N TYR A 300 -1.43 37.59 -27.13
CA TYR A 300 -2.00 36.89 -28.27
C TYR A 300 -2.01 37.78 -29.52
N GLN A 301 -1.59 37.23 -30.65
CA GLN A 301 -1.66 37.89 -31.95
C GLN A 301 -2.79 37.26 -32.76
N ALA A 302 -3.84 38.05 -33.04
CA ALA A 302 -4.94 37.61 -33.87
C ALA A 302 -4.46 37.41 -35.32
N PRO A 303 -4.96 36.38 -36.04
CA PRO A 303 -4.58 36.15 -37.42
C PRO A 303 -4.87 37.36 -38.33
N PRO A 304 -4.12 37.55 -39.42
CA PRO A 304 -4.28 38.68 -40.35
C PRO A 304 -5.62 38.69 -41.13
N VAL A 305 -6.49 37.69 -40.92
CA VAL A 305 -7.78 37.55 -41.62
C VAL A 305 -9.00 37.62 -40.67
N SER A 306 -8.84 38.05 -39.41
CA SER A 306 -9.92 37.83 -38.41
C SER A 306 -10.97 38.95 -38.31
N ASN A 307 -12.25 38.57 -38.44
CA ASN A 307 -13.47 39.25 -37.95
C ASN A 307 -14.29 38.29 -37.05
N GLN A 308 -13.59 37.36 -36.42
CA GLN A 308 -14.16 36.29 -35.60
C GLN A 308 -14.24 36.73 -34.14
N THR A 309 -15.21 36.19 -33.39
CA THR A 309 -15.33 36.46 -31.95
C THR A 309 -14.14 35.86 -31.23
N LEU A 310 -13.34 36.71 -30.60
CA LEU A 310 -12.28 36.32 -29.69
C LEU A 310 -12.82 36.32 -28.27
N VAL A 311 -12.66 35.18 -27.61
CA VAL A 311 -12.96 35.01 -26.19
C VAL A 311 -11.68 34.63 -25.47
N ILE A 312 -11.32 35.38 -24.43
CA ILE A 312 -10.23 35.03 -23.53
C ILE A 312 -10.85 34.84 -22.15
N GLU A 313 -10.76 33.63 -21.64
CA GLU A 313 -11.27 33.23 -20.33
C GLU A 313 -10.10 32.95 -19.40
N LEU A 314 -10.19 33.41 -18.16
CA LEU A 314 -9.30 33.05 -17.07
C LEU A 314 -10.12 32.32 -16.02
N ILE A 315 -9.67 31.14 -15.60
CA ILE A 315 -10.30 30.35 -14.55
C ILE A 315 -9.30 30.23 -13.41
N ASP A 316 -9.70 30.69 -12.22
CA ASP A 316 -8.91 30.61 -10.99
C ASP A 316 -9.76 30.07 -9.82
N LYS A 317 -9.25 30.13 -8.60
CA LYS A 317 -9.97 29.67 -7.40
C LYS A 317 -11.26 30.45 -7.12
N GLU A 318 -11.37 31.69 -7.59
CA GLU A 318 -12.57 32.51 -7.40
C GLU A 318 -13.63 32.24 -8.49
N GLY A 319 -13.25 31.59 -9.59
CA GLY A 319 -14.15 31.09 -10.62
C GLY A 319 -13.71 31.48 -12.03
N GLU A 320 -14.69 31.61 -12.93
CA GLU A 320 -14.48 31.97 -14.33
C GLU A 320 -14.58 33.49 -14.52
N HIS A 321 -13.59 34.05 -15.21
CA HIS A 321 -13.49 35.46 -15.54
C HIS A 321 -13.31 35.61 -17.05
N THR A 322 -14.31 36.17 -17.73
CA THR A 322 -14.16 36.52 -19.15
C THR A 322 -13.38 37.82 -19.26
N LEU A 323 -12.13 37.73 -19.73
CA LEU A 323 -11.24 38.87 -19.91
C LEU A 323 -11.51 39.61 -21.22
N VAL A 324 -11.88 38.86 -22.27
CA VAL A 324 -12.25 39.41 -23.58
C VAL A 324 -13.43 38.62 -24.13
N ASN A 325 -14.42 39.33 -24.67
CA ASN A 325 -15.47 38.74 -25.50
C ASN A 325 -15.90 39.79 -26.53
N ARG A 326 -15.17 39.86 -27.65
CA ARG A 326 -15.44 40.80 -28.75
C ARG A 326 -14.89 40.27 -30.06
N LYS A 327 -15.29 40.86 -31.19
CA LYS A 327 -14.66 40.57 -32.48
C LYS A 327 -13.21 41.06 -32.48
N ALA A 328 -12.25 40.19 -32.80
CA ALA A 328 -10.86 40.58 -32.99
C ALA A 328 -10.69 41.28 -34.34
N LYS A 329 -9.83 42.31 -34.39
CA LYS A 329 -9.40 42.93 -35.64
C LYS A 329 -8.31 42.08 -36.29
N ALA A 330 -8.25 42.11 -37.62
CA ALA A 330 -7.20 41.44 -38.38
C ALA A 330 -5.80 41.90 -37.91
N GLY A 331 -4.96 40.95 -37.48
CA GLY A 331 -3.60 41.23 -37.03
C GLY A 331 -3.48 41.92 -35.66
N GLU A 332 -4.57 42.03 -34.89
CA GLU A 332 -4.58 42.70 -33.58
C GLU A 332 -3.66 41.99 -32.58
N TYR A 333 -2.80 42.76 -31.92
CA TYR A 333 -1.99 42.25 -30.81
C TYR A 333 -2.63 42.61 -29.47
N ILE A 334 -2.87 41.60 -28.65
CA ILE A 334 -3.60 41.72 -27.39
C ILE A 334 -2.65 41.39 -26.26
N LYS A 335 -2.56 42.32 -25.29
CA LYS A 335 -1.78 42.18 -24.06
C LYS A 335 -2.66 42.50 -22.87
N ILE A 336 -2.88 41.53 -21.99
CA ILE A 336 -3.76 41.67 -20.82
C ILE A 336 -3.02 41.19 -19.58
N ASN A 337 -3.11 41.99 -18.52
CA ASN A 337 -2.65 41.60 -17.19
C ASN A 337 -3.89 41.35 -16.33
N ALA A 338 -4.14 40.09 -15.99
CA ALA A 338 -5.33 39.72 -15.23
C ALA A 338 -4.95 39.20 -13.84
N PRO A 339 -5.49 39.78 -12.75
CA PRO A 339 -5.24 39.27 -11.42
C PRO A 339 -5.93 37.91 -11.22
N TYR A 340 -5.28 36.99 -10.52
CA TYR A 340 -5.82 35.66 -10.21
C TYR A 340 -5.43 35.19 -8.80
N VAL A 341 -6.20 34.26 -8.24
CA VAL A 341 -5.98 33.66 -6.92
C VAL A 341 -5.65 32.18 -7.02
N GLY A 342 -4.51 31.79 -6.43
CA GLY A 342 -4.05 30.39 -6.44
C GLY A 342 -3.37 30.06 -7.77
N GLU A 343 -3.87 29.02 -8.44
CA GLU A 343 -3.49 28.65 -9.81
C GLU A 343 -4.55 29.18 -10.78
N ALA A 344 -4.13 29.58 -11.98
CA ALA A 344 -5.02 30.05 -13.03
C ALA A 344 -4.73 29.42 -14.38
N VAL A 345 -5.79 29.22 -15.13
CA VAL A 345 -5.74 28.74 -16.51
C VAL A 345 -6.34 29.80 -17.41
N VAL A 346 -5.58 30.24 -18.41
CA VAL A 346 -6.08 31.15 -19.44
C VAL A 346 -6.35 30.35 -20.70
N THR A 347 -7.56 30.46 -21.24
CA THR A 347 -7.96 29.81 -22.50
C THR A 347 -8.38 30.86 -23.51
N ILE A 348 -7.92 30.71 -24.75
CA ILE A 348 -8.23 31.60 -25.87
C ILE A 348 -9.05 30.83 -26.91
N TYR A 349 -10.20 31.39 -27.25
CA TYR A 349 -11.08 30.91 -28.32
C TYR A 349 -11.18 31.95 -29.43
N LEU A 350 -11.15 31.51 -30.69
CA LEU A 350 -11.40 32.35 -31.85
C LEU A 350 -12.48 31.72 -32.72
N GLY A 351 -13.56 32.47 -32.97
CA GLY A 351 -14.72 31.97 -33.71
C GLY A 351 -15.45 30.82 -33.02
N GLY A 352 -15.30 30.70 -31.69
CA GLY A 352 -15.82 29.58 -30.90
C GLY A 352 -14.91 28.34 -30.87
N ASN A 353 -13.79 28.36 -31.59
CA ASN A 353 -12.81 27.27 -31.59
C ASN A 353 -11.69 27.55 -30.60
N PHE A 354 -11.23 26.50 -29.91
CA PHE A 354 -10.05 26.56 -29.06
C PHE A 354 -8.81 26.91 -29.89
N VAL A 355 -7.98 27.82 -29.39
CA VAL A 355 -6.72 28.22 -30.03
C VAL A 355 -5.53 27.93 -29.14
N TRP A 356 -5.57 28.35 -27.88
CA TRP A 356 -4.44 28.29 -26.96
C TRP A 356 -4.94 28.15 -25.53
N GLN A 357 -4.20 27.41 -24.70
CA GLN A 357 -4.33 27.47 -23.24
C GLN A 357 -2.97 27.54 -22.54
N ASP A 358 -2.89 28.34 -21.48
CA ASP A 358 -1.67 28.56 -20.69
C ASP A 358 -1.98 28.49 -19.18
N ARG A 359 -1.00 28.07 -18.37
CA ARG A 359 -1.16 27.88 -16.92
C ARG A 359 -0.26 28.83 -16.14
N TYR A 360 -0.80 29.42 -15.08
CA TYR A 360 -0.13 30.38 -14.21
C TYR A 360 -0.24 29.90 -12.76
N ASN A 361 0.90 29.80 -12.06
CA ASN A 361 0.97 29.20 -10.73
C ASN A 361 1.28 30.17 -9.60
#